data_AF-A0A9Q8QFH0-F1
#
_entry.id   AF-A0A9Q8QFH0-F1
#
_cell.length_a   1.000
_cell.length_b   1.000
_cell.length_c   1.000
_cell.angle_alpha   90.00
_cell.angle_beta   90.00
_cell.angle_gamma   90.00
#
_symmetry.space_group_name_H-M   'P 1'
#
loop_
_entity.id
_entity.type
_entity.pdbx_description
1 polymer ?
#
loop_
_entity_poly.entity_id
_entity_poly.type
_entity_poly.pdbx_seq_one_letter_code
_entity_poly.pdbx_strand_id
1 'polypeptide(L)' 'MRRPGFLAMHGAYIVVMGLLSLPVLYPLGNLSAVDAYFMGCSASTESGLNT' A
#
# COMPACT_ATOMS: atom_id res chain seq x y z
N MET A 1 -9.99 25.48 -8.79
CA MET A 1 -9.44 24.14 -8.45
C MET A 1 -10.49 23.08 -8.72
N ARG A 2 -10.18 22.01 -9.46
CA ARG A 2 -11.05 20.83 -9.57
C ARG A 2 -10.79 19.93 -8.37
N ARG A 3 -11.85 19.46 -7.70
CA ARG A 3 -11.74 18.47 -6.62
C ARG A 3 -11.26 17.14 -7.22
N PRO A 4 -10.36 16.40 -6.56
CA PRO A 4 -10.00 15.07 -7.01
C PRO A 4 -11.25 14.18 -7.02
N GLY A 5 -11.42 13.40 -8.09
CA GLY A 5 -12.52 12.43 -8.18
C GLY A 5 -12.26 11.20 -7.32
N PHE A 6 -13.27 10.34 -7.18
CA PHE A 6 -13.18 9.10 -6.41
C PHE A 6 -11.97 8.24 -6.81
N LEU A 7 -11.77 8.02 -8.11
CA LEU A 7 -10.67 7.20 -8.62
C LEU A 7 -9.29 7.76 -8.23
N ALA A 8 -9.15 9.09 -8.23
CA ALA A 8 -7.91 9.75 -7.86
C ALA A 8 -7.64 9.62 -6.35
N MET A 9 -8.67 9.80 -5.51
CA MET A 9 -8.54 9.62 -4.06
C MET A 9 -8.27 8.17 -3.68
N HIS A 10 -8.95 7.22 -4.32
CA HIS A 10 -8.77 5.80 -4.07
C HIS A 10 -7.38 5.33 -4.53
N GLY A 11 -6.91 5.78 -5.69
CA GLY A 11 -5.54 5.51 -6.14
C GLY A 11 -4.48 6.11 -5.21
N ALA A 12 -4.69 7.34 -4.72
CA ALA A 12 -3.80 7.94 -3.74
C ALA A 12 -3.79 7.16 -2.42
N TYR A 13 -4.94 6.69 -1.96
CA TYR A 13 -5.04 5.84 -0.76
C TYR A 13 -4.23 4.55 -0.89
N ILE A 14 -4.35 3.83 -2.00
CA ILE A 14 -3.58 2.58 -2.23
C ILE A 14 -2.07 2.86 -2.17
N VAL A 15 -1.59 3.91 -2.85
CA VAL A 15 -0.16 4.26 -2.86
C VAL A 15 0.32 4.65 -1.47
N VAL A 16 -0.45 5.44 -0.73
CA VAL A 16 -0.09 5.84 0.64
C VAL A 16 -0.02 4.64 1.57
N MET A 17 -0.99 3.71 1.50
CA MET A 17 -0.99 2.50 2.32
C MET A 17 0.16 1.55 1.94
N GLY A 18 0.47 1.42 0.65
CA GLY A 18 1.65 0.68 0.18
C GLY A 18 2.98 1.27 0.66
N LEU A 19 3.11 2.60 0.70
CA LEU A 19 4.31 3.24 1.25
C LEU A 19 4.37 3.14 2.78
N LEU A 20 3.22 3.21 3.47
CA LEU A 20 3.12 3.08 4.93
C LEU A 20 3.50 1.67 5.41
N SER A 21 3.32 0.64 4.60
CA SER A 21 3.71 -0.72 4.97
C SER A 21 5.24 -0.90 5.04
N LEU A 22 6.04 -0.08 4.35
CA LEU A 22 7.50 -0.14 4.42
C LEU A 22 8.02 0.08 5.85
N PRO A 23 7.76 1.21 6.53
CA PRO A 23 8.22 1.40 7.91
C PRO A 23 7.57 0.46 8.93
N VAL A 24 6.46 -0.22 8.58
CA VAL A 24 5.75 -1.14 9.48
C VAL A 24 6.25 -2.58 9.36
N LEU A 25 6.45 -3.08 8.14
CA LEU A 25 6.74 -4.49 7.85
C LEU A 25 8.21 -4.76 7.51
N TYR A 26 8.90 -3.81 6.87
CA TYR A 26 10.29 -4.00 6.43
C TYR A 26 11.40 -3.87 7.51
N PRO A 27 11.23 -3.23 8.69
CA PRO A 27 12.36 -2.95 9.60
C PRO A 27 13.14 -4.18 10.08
N LEU A 28 12.48 -5.33 10.19
CA LEU A 28 13.11 -6.57 10.68
C LEU A 28 13.90 -7.33 9.60
N GLY A 29 13.84 -6.88 8.34
CA GLY A 29 14.62 -7.46 7.24
C GLY A 29 14.24 -8.91 6.88
N ASN A 30 13.12 -9.41 7.38
CA ASN A 30 12.59 -10.75 7.12
C ASN A 30 11.69 -10.83 5.87
N LEU A 31 11.41 -9.69 5.24
CA LEU A 31 10.59 -9.52 4.04
C LEU A 31 11.38 -8.74 2.99
N SER A 32 11.17 -9.03 1.70
CA SER A 32 11.67 -8.15 0.66
C SER A 32 10.89 -6.83 0.67
N ALA A 33 11.51 -5.74 0.24
CA ALA A 33 10.84 -4.44 0.18
C ALA A 33 9.63 -4.45 -0.77
N VAL A 34 9.67 -5.30 -1.81
CA VAL A 34 8.58 -5.49 -2.77
C VAL A 34 7.40 -6.18 -2.09
N ASP A 35 7.66 -7.25 -1.34
CA ASP A 35 6.61 -8.02 -0.65
C ASP A 35 5.95 -7.16 0.43
N ALA A 36 6.75 -6.35 1.16
CA ALA A 36 6.23 -5.40 2.14
C ALA A 36 5.31 -4.34 1.49
N TYR A 37 5.73 -3.74 0.37
CA TYR A 37 4.91 -2.77 -0.36
C TYR A 37 3.64 -3.40 -0.95
N PHE A 38 3.77 -4.59 -1.54
CA PHE A 38 2.66 -5.33 -2.11
C PHE A 38 1.61 -5.69 -1.05
N MET A 39 2.05 -6.11 0.14
CA MET A 39 1.15 -6.40 1.26
C MET A 39 0.35 -5.17 1.69
N GLY A 40 0.96 -3.98 1.70
CA GLY A 40 0.25 -2.73 1.98
C GLY A 40 -0.82 -2.40 0.93
N CYS A 41 -0.49 -2.58 -0.36
CA CYS A 41 -1.44 -2.38 -1.46
C CYS A 41 -2.60 -3.39 -1.41
N SER A 42 -2.28 -4.65 -1.14
CA SER A 42 -3.25 -5.74 -1.04
C SER A 42 -4.22 -5.54 0.13
N ALA A 43 -3.71 -5.15 1.31
CA ALA A 43 -4.54 -4.80 2.46
C ALA A 43 -5.48 -3.63 2.15
N SER A 44 -4.99 -2.58 1.46
CA SER A 44 -5.81 -1.42 1.11
C SER A 44 -6.95 -1.70 0.12
N THR A 45 -6.90 -2.85 -0.56
CA THR A 45 -7.93 -3.28 -1.53
C THR A 45 -8.74 -4.47 -1.02
N GLU A 46 -8.55 -4.88 0.24
CA GLU A 46 -9.19 -6.05 0.85
C GLU A 46 -9.00 -7.35 0.03
N SER A 47 -7.91 -7.43 -0.74
CA SER A 47 -7.65 -8.58 -1.62
C SER A 47 -7.10 -9.78 -0.86
N GLY A 48 -6.37 -9.56 0.24
CA GLY A 48 -5.78 -10.61 1.07
C GLY A 48 -4.59 -11.37 0.46
N LEU A 49 -4.01 -10.88 -0.65
CA LEU A 49 -2.79 -11.42 -1.25
C LEU A 49 -1.54 -11.00 -0.46
N ASN A 50 -0.54 -11.88 -0.33
CA ASN A 50 0.62 -11.67 0.55
C ASN A 50 1.95 -12.24 0.03
N THR A 51 2.07 -12.42 -1.29
CA THR A 51 3.31 -12.86 -1.96
C THR A 51 4.44 -11.86 -1.81
#